data_AF-A0A7Y3DCG0-F1
#
_entry.id   AF-A0A7Y3DCG0-F1
#
_cell.length_a   1.000
_cell.length_b   1.000
_cell.length_c   1.000
_cell.angle_alpha   90.00
_cell.angle_beta   90.00
_cell.angle_gamma   90.00
#
_symmetry.space_group_name_H-M   'P 1'
#
loop_
_entity.id
_entity.type
_entity.pdbx_description
1 polymer ?
#
loop_
_entity_poly.entity_id
_entity_poly.type
_entity_poly.pdbx_seq_one_letter_code
_entity_poly.pdbx_strand_id
1 'polypeptide(L)' 'MAKKNTVDLGAHERLGVYSVRNFNTKEGEEKSKWTQIGTAFGCKDGSLNVVLDHLPVGEGTINIRPFRERAAAE' A
#
# COMPACT_ATOMS: atom_id res chain seq x y z
N MET A 1 4.53 24.33 6.61
CA MET A 1 5.25 23.16 7.18
C MET A 1 4.86 21.92 6.39
N ALA A 2 5.77 21.35 5.60
CA ALA A 2 5.49 20.13 4.85
C ALA A 2 5.36 18.97 5.84
N LYS A 3 4.23 18.26 5.85
CA LYS A 3 4.09 17.01 6.60
C LYS A 3 5.12 16.04 6.01
N LYS A 4 6.10 15.63 6.83
CA LYS A 4 7.02 14.55 6.47
C LYS A 4 6.18 13.28 6.32
N ASN A 5 5.95 12.86 5.08
CA ASN A 5 5.29 11.59 4.75
C ASN A 5 6.29 10.44 4.97
N THR A 6 6.81 10.32 6.18
CA THR A 6 7.76 9.28 6.57
C THR A 6 7.02 8.23 7.37
N VAL A 7 7.08 6.97 6.95
CA VAL A 7 6.54 5.85 7.70
C VAL A 7 7.58 5.44 8.74
N ASP A 8 7.23 5.48 10.02
CA ASP A 8 8.08 4.97 11.08
C ASP A 8 8.00 3.44 11.09
N LEU A 9 9.07 2.80 10.59
CA LEU A 9 9.16 1.35 10.50
C LEU A 9 9.26 0.67 11.88
N GLY A 10 9.77 1.37 12.89
CA GLY A 10 9.87 0.84 14.26
C GLY A 10 8.54 0.88 15.00
N ALA A 11 7.64 1.79 14.62
CA ALA A 11 6.30 1.90 15.21
C ALA A 11 5.28 0.88 14.64
N HIS A 12 5.64 0.15 13.58
CA HIS A 12 4.74 -0.77 12.89
C HIS A 12 5.37 -2.15 12.71
N GLU A 13 4.87 -3.14 13.43
CA GLU A 13 5.29 -4.54 13.28
C GLU A 13 4.94 -5.12 11.89
N ARG A 14 3.91 -4.55 11.23
CA ARG A 14 3.45 -4.96 9.90
C ARG A 14 2.98 -3.77 9.07
N LEU A 15 3.40 -3.75 7.80
CA LEU A 15 2.93 -2.81 6.78
C LEU A 15 2.09 -3.54 5.74
N GLY A 16 1.07 -2.86 5.22
CA GLY A 16 0.28 -3.35 4.09
C GLY A 16 0.90 -2.90 2.76
N VAL A 17 0.93 -3.82 1.80
CA VAL A 17 1.42 -3.55 0.43
C VAL A 17 0.22 -3.54 -0.49
N TYR A 18 0.05 -2.45 -1.24
CA TYR A 18 -1.11 -2.23 -2.09
C TYR A 18 -0.69 -1.98 -3.53
N SER A 19 -1.38 -2.61 -4.48
CA SER A 19 -1.39 -2.19 -5.88
C SER A 19 -2.39 -1.06 -6.03
N VAL A 20 -1.95 0.08 -6.54
CA VAL A 20 -2.77 1.24 -6.84
C VAL A 20 -2.89 1.37 -8.35
N ARG A 21 -4.11 1.21 -8.85
CA ARG A 21 -4.42 1.37 -10.27
C ARG A 21 -5.33 2.57 -10.48
N ASN A 22 -4.88 3.53 -11.28
CA ASN A 22 -5.69 4.67 -11.68
C ASN A 22 -6.51 4.34 -12.93
N PHE A 23 -7.74 4.85 -13.00
CA PHE A 23 -8.63 4.66 -14.13
C PHE A 23 -9.61 5.82 -14.22
N ASN A 24 -10.00 6.19 -15.45
CA ASN A 24 -11.05 7.17 -15.67
C ASN A 24 -12.42 6.47 -15.70
N THR A 25 -13.40 7.03 -14.99
CA THR A 25 -14.79 6.59 -15.10
C THR A 25 -15.38 7.01 -16.44
N LYS A 26 -16.56 6.44 -16.78
CA LYS A 26 -17.32 6.87 -17.96
C LYS A 26 -17.77 8.34 -17.89
N GLU A 27 -17.80 8.92 -16.69
CA GLU A 27 -18.14 10.32 -16.41
C GLU A 27 -16.90 11.24 -16.46
N GLY A 28 -15.72 10.72 -16.82
CA GLY A 28 -14.47 11.49 -16.92
C GLY A 28 -13.79 11.77 -15.59
N GLU A 29 -14.21 11.13 -14.50
CA GLU A 29 -13.59 11.27 -13.17
C GLU A 29 -12.40 10.31 -13.03
N GLU A 30 -11.23 10.81 -12.61
CA GLU A 30 -10.09 9.96 -12.28
C GLU A 30 -10.31 9.29 -10.92
N LYS A 31 -10.33 7.95 -10.89
CA LYS A 31 -10.44 7.15 -9.67
C LYS A 31 -9.27 6.21 -9.52
N SER A 32 -8.96 5.85 -8.28
CA SER A 32 -7.94 4.86 -7.94
C SER A 32 -8.57 3.64 -7.29
N LYS A 33 -8.23 2.44 -7.78
CA LYS A 33 -8.54 1.17 -7.13
C LYS A 33 -7.32 0.68 -6.37
N TRP A 34 -7.49 0.47 -5.07
CA TRP A 34 -6.47 -0.03 -4.17
C TRP A 34 -6.76 -1.49 -3.84
N THR A 35 -5.82 -2.37 -4.16
CA THR A 35 -5.91 -3.80 -3.85
C THR A 35 -4.74 -4.17 -2.96
N GLN A 36 -5.00 -4.76 -1.80
CA GLN A 36 -3.90 -5.25 -0.96
C GLN A 36 -3.32 -6.50 -1.63
N ILE A 37 -2.02 -6.46 -1.91
CA ILE A 37 -1.31 -7.51 -2.66
C ILE A 37 -0.24 -8.24 -1.83
N GLY A 38 -0.07 -7.85 -0.58
CA GLY A 38 0.89 -8.47 0.32
C GLY A 38 1.13 -7.68 1.60
N THR A 39 2.23 -8.00 2.24
CA THR A 39 2.69 -7.38 3.49
C THR A 39 4.18 -7.04 3.42
N ALA A 40 4.59 -6.01 4.14
CA ALA A 40 5.99 -5.65 4.26
C ALA A 40 6.42 -5.56 5.73
N PHE A 41 7.70 -5.86 5.96
CA PHE A 41 8.33 -5.89 7.27
C PHE A 41 9.61 -5.06 7.25
N GLY A 42 9.82 -4.26 8.29
CA GLY A 42 11.05 -3.49 8.49
C GLY A 42 12.22 -4.40 8.86
N CYS A 43 13.35 -4.20 8.18
CA CYS A 43 14.62 -4.86 8.51
C CYS A 43 15.48 -3.95 9.41
N LYS A 44 16.44 -4.55 10.13
CA LYS A 44 17.35 -3.82 11.05
C LYS A 44 18.24 -2.78 10.35
N ASP A 45 18.52 -2.98 9.07
CA ASP A 45 19.31 -2.10 8.22
C ASP A 45 18.49 -0.94 7.60
N GLY A 46 17.19 -0.86 7.93
CA GLY A 46 16.28 0.14 7.37
C GLY A 46 15.68 -0.24 6.02
N SER A 47 15.97 -1.43 5.49
CA SER A 47 15.32 -1.95 4.29
C SER A 47 13.91 -2.51 4.60
N LEU A 48 13.16 -2.81 3.55
CA LEU A 48 11.84 -3.45 3.64
C LEU A 48 11.88 -4.79 2.93
N ASN A 49 11.49 -5.85 3.65
CA ASN A 49 11.17 -7.13 3.03
C ASN A 49 9.68 -7.14 2.66
N VAL A 50 9.39 -7.35 1.38
CA VAL A 50 8.04 -7.37 0.83
C VAL A 50 7.67 -8.82 0.47
N VAL A 51 6.59 -9.31 1.05
CA VAL A 51 6.00 -10.61 0.73
C VAL A 51 4.71 -10.36 -0.04
N LEU A 52 4.67 -10.79 -1.30
CA LEU A 52 3.52 -10.62 -2.19
C LEU A 52 2.68 -11.89 -2.21
N ASP A 53 1.38 -11.75 -1.93
CA ASP A 53 0.38 -12.81 -2.13
C ASP A 53 0.01 -12.93 -3.60
N HIS A 54 0.12 -11.82 -4.35
CA HIS A 54 -0.07 -11.77 -5.79
C HIS A 54 0.72 -10.62 -6.42
N LEU A 55 1.05 -10.77 -7.70
CA LEU A 55 1.77 -9.76 -8.46
C LEU A 55 0.82 -8.64 -8.90
N PRO A 56 1.27 -7.37 -8.88
CA PRO A 56 0.51 -6.29 -9.49
C PRO A 56 0.42 -6.54 -11.00
N VAL A 57 -0.81 -6.56 -11.53
CA VAL A 57 -1.07 -6.77 -12.95
C VAL A 57 -1.33 -5.44 -13.66
N GLY A 58 -0.47 -5.12 -14.64
CA GLY A 58 -0.62 -3.97 -15.54
C GLY A 58 0.03 -2.67 -15.06
N GLU A 59 -0.54 -1.53 -15.49
CA GLU A 59 -0.08 -0.19 -15.14
C GLU A 59 -0.62 0.22 -13.76
N GLY A 60 0.19 0.01 -12.73
CA GLY A 60 -0.13 0.40 -11.36
C GLY A 60 1.13 0.62 -10.53
N THR A 61 1.00 1.35 -9.43
CA THR A 61 2.10 1.59 -8.49
C THR A 61 1.94 0.73 -7.24
N ILE A 62 3.07 0.32 -6.65
CA ILE A 62 3.08 -0.32 -5.33
C ILE A 62 3.14 0.78 -4.28
N ASN A 63 2.22 0.74 -3.32
CA ASN A 63 2.21 1.63 -2.17
C ASN A 63 2.34 0.80 -0.88
N ILE A 64 3.31 1.17 -0.04
CA ILE A 64 3.53 0.55 1.26
C ILE A 64 3.10 1.54 2.33
N ARG A 65 2.26 1.10 3.27
CA ARG A 65 1.70 1.95 4.33
C ARG A 65 1.43 1.15 5.60
N PRO A 66 1.22 1.81 6.76
CA PRO A 66 0.80 1.12 7.98
C PRO A 66 -0.37 0.18 7.71
N PHE A 67 -0.26 -1.06 8.18
CA PHE A 67 -1.34 -2.03 8.01
C PHE A 67 -2.60 -1.49 8.71
N ARG A 68 -3.71 -1.43 7.96
CA ARG A 68 -5.01 -1.13 8.53
C ARG A 68 -5.81 -2.42 8.49
N GLU A 69 -6.23 -2.91 9.66
CA GLU A 69 -7.27 -3.92 9.71
C GLU A 69 -8.48 -3.38 8.97
N ARG A 70 -8.94 -4.15 7.98
CA ARG A 70 -10.19 -3.86 7.32
C ARG A 70 -11.26 -4.11 8.38
N ALA A 71 -11.95 -3.06 8.82
CA ALA A 71 -13.19 -3.24 9.57
C ALA A 71 -14.06 -4.21 8.76
N ALA A 72 -14.47 -5.32 9.38
CA ALA A 72 -15.34 -6.28 8.73
C ALA A 72 -16.51 -5.49 8.14
N ALA A 73 -16.74 -5.67 6.83
CA ALA A 73 -17.93 -5.11 6.23
C ALA A 73 -19.11 -5.85 6.87
N GLU A 74 -19.88 -5.15 7.70
CA GLU A 74 -21.23 -5.57 8.13
C GLU A 74 -22.16 -5.67 6.92
#